data_AF-A0A5S5DN30-F1
#
_entry.id   AF-A0A5S5DN30-F1
#
_cell.length_a   1.000
_cell.length_b   1.000
_cell.length_c   1.000
_cell.angle_alpha   90.00
_cell.angle_beta   90.00
_cell.angle_gamma   90.00
#
_symmetry.space_group_name_H-M   'P 1'
#
loop_
_entity.id
_entity.type
_entity.pdbx_description
1 polymer ?
#
loop_
_entity_poly.entity_id
_entity_poly.type
_entity_poly.pdbx_seq_one_letter_code
_entity_poly.pdbx_strand_id
1 'polypeptide(L)'
;MAGKTKRMSTIKQLLRLHLQGLSNRKIAEQIGLYKGTVNRYVQKLQVISRPVGELLDMEEPVLERLFTAGSPAYLQDRFEDFKPLIPYLEKELGRKHVTRKLLWEEYRAEHPDGYGYSQFCHHLNQLSVARRGSAVFQHDPAHRLQVDFVGDTPGYIDRDSGEIIKVQVLVAVLPYSNYTFAMAVPTQHTDDFLYALGKCLEHLGGVPQVLVPDNLKAAVIRADKYEPVLNKVMEDFAEHYGLVVIPARPRKQRM
;
A
#
# COMPACT_ATOMS: atom_id res chain seq x y z
N MET A 1 15.63 5.89 12.75
CA MET A 1 15.16 5.07 13.88
C MET A 1 13.75 5.52 14.26
N ALA A 2 12.73 4.71 13.94
CA ALA A 2 11.33 5.02 14.24
C ALA A 2 11.13 5.05 15.76
N GLY A 3 10.79 6.22 16.30
CA GLY A 3 10.61 6.43 17.73
C GLY A 3 9.38 5.68 18.23
N LYS A 4 9.56 4.72 19.13
CA LYS A 4 8.45 4.06 19.85
C LYS A 4 7.55 5.13 20.49
N THR A 5 6.26 5.11 20.14
CA THR A 5 5.23 5.97 20.75
C THR A 5 5.24 5.78 22.26
N LYS A 6 5.31 6.88 23.03
CA LYS A 6 5.28 6.83 24.49
C LYS A 6 3.83 6.61 24.95
N ARG A 7 3.66 5.87 26.06
CA ARG A 7 2.33 5.59 26.63
C ARG A 7 1.62 6.91 26.94
N MET A 8 0.32 6.99 26.67
CA MET A 8 -0.47 8.21 26.93
C MET A 8 -0.48 8.61 28.41
N SER A 9 -0.44 7.63 29.32
CA SER A 9 -0.29 7.88 30.76
C SER A 9 0.96 8.70 31.10
N THR A 10 2.08 8.41 30.44
CA THR A 10 3.35 9.14 30.59
C THR A 10 3.25 10.56 30.03
N ILE A 11 2.51 10.75 28.94
CA ILE A 11 2.29 12.08 28.34
C ILE A 11 1.37 12.92 29.24
N LYS A 12 0.28 12.35 29.78
CA LYS A 12 -0.59 13.05 30.75
C LYS A 12 0.18 13.46 32.02
N GLN A 13 1.10 12.63 32.51
CA GLN A 13 1.98 13.01 33.62
C GLN A 13 2.90 14.20 33.28
N LEU A 14 3.48 14.21 32.08
CA LEU A 14 4.27 15.33 31.58
C LEU A 14 3.45 16.62 31.54
N LEU A 15 2.23 16.57 31.00
CA LEU A 15 1.33 17.71 30.93
C LEU A 15 0.97 18.26 32.33
N ARG A 16 0.68 17.39 33.29
CA ARG A 16 0.41 17.80 34.70
C ARG A 16 1.61 18.50 35.33
N LEU A 17 2.81 17.94 35.16
CA LEU A 17 4.03 18.54 35.73
C LEU A 17 4.38 19.86 35.04
N HIS A 18 4.10 19.99 33.75
CA HIS A 18 4.25 21.26 33.02
C HIS A 18 3.27 22.33 33.52
N LEU A 19 2.00 21.95 33.79
CA LEU A 19 0.99 22.84 34.35
C LEU A 19 1.36 23.33 35.76
N GLN A 20 2.08 22.51 36.53
CA GLN A 20 2.64 22.88 37.85
C GLN A 20 3.86 23.80 37.77
N GLY A 21 4.28 24.24 36.57
CA GLY A 21 5.38 25.19 36.38
C GLY A 21 6.79 24.58 36.54
N LEU A 22 6.91 23.25 36.51
CA LEU A 22 8.22 22.59 36.59
C LEU A 22 9.02 22.80 35.30
N SER A 23 10.34 22.93 35.43
CA SER A 23 11.22 23.03 34.27
C SER A 23 11.32 21.70 33.52
N ASN A 24 11.47 21.75 32.19
CA ASN A 24 11.57 20.55 31.34
C ASN A 24 12.65 19.56 31.79
N ARG A 25 13.71 20.06 32.45
CA ARG A 25 14.76 19.21 33.05
C ARG A 25 14.24 18.41 34.23
N LYS A 26 13.54 19.05 35.18
CA LYS A 26 12.95 18.38 36.35
C LYS A 26 11.87 17.38 35.94
N ILE A 27 11.07 17.73 34.92
CA ILE A 27 10.05 16.85 34.35
C ILE A 27 10.70 15.58 33.74
N ALA A 28 11.79 15.73 33.00
CA ALA A 28 12.53 14.62 32.41
C ALA A 28 13.08 13.66 33.48
N GLU A 29 13.65 14.21 34.55
CA GLU A 29 14.18 13.46 35.70
C GLU A 29 13.08 12.70 36.45
N GLN A 30 11.92 13.32 36.72
CA GLN A 30 10.81 12.70 37.47
C GLN A 30 10.09 11.59 36.71
N ILE A 31 9.93 11.72 35.39
CA ILE A 31 9.19 10.75 34.56
C ILE A 31 10.14 9.69 33.95
N GLY A 32 11.46 9.84 34.11
CA GLY A 32 12.44 8.95 33.50
C GLY A 32 12.47 9.04 31.97
N LEU A 33 12.20 10.23 31.42
CA LEU A 33 12.25 10.49 29.98
C LEU A 33 13.50 11.26 29.59
N TYR A 34 14.02 10.98 28.39
CA TYR A 34 15.08 11.80 27.82
C TYR A 34 14.62 13.25 27.66
N LYS A 35 15.43 14.23 28.10
CA LYS A 35 15.14 15.68 28.05
C LYS A 35 14.68 16.16 26.68
N GLY A 36 15.30 15.66 25.60
CA GLY A 36 14.92 16.02 24.23
C GLY A 36 13.53 15.51 23.82
N THR A 37 13.01 14.48 24.50
CA THR A 37 11.62 14.03 24.32
C THR A 37 10.65 14.98 25.02
N VAL A 38 10.95 15.39 26.25
CA VAL A 38 10.14 16.38 26.98
C VAL A 38 10.06 17.69 26.21
N ASN A 39 11.20 18.21 25.73
CA ASN A 39 11.23 19.42 24.92
C ASN A 39 10.36 19.33 23.66
N ARG A 40 10.36 18.19 22.96
CA ARG A 40 9.50 17.98 21.78
C ARG A 40 8.02 18.04 22.13
N TYR A 41 7.59 17.42 23.23
CA TYR A 41 6.19 17.47 23.66
C TYR A 41 5.77 18.88 24.09
N VAL A 42 6.63 19.60 24.80
CA VAL A 42 6.37 20.99 25.21
C VAL A 42 6.35 21.94 23.99
N GLN A 43 7.21 21.75 22.99
CA GLN A 43 7.12 22.48 21.73
C GLN A 43 5.82 22.20 20.98
N LYS A 44 5.34 20.95 20.98
CA LYS A 44 4.02 20.61 20.41
C LYS A 44 2.87 21.33 21.11
N LEU A 45 2.96 21.57 22.43
CA LEU A 45 1.97 22.38 23.14
C LEU A 45 1.89 23.83 22.65
N GLN A 46 2.99 24.40 22.15
CA GLN A 46 2.94 25.75 21.57
C GLN A 46 2.22 25.78 20.22
N VAL A 47 2.25 24.66 19.49
CA VAL A 47 1.54 24.51 18.21
C VAL A 47 0.06 24.17 18.43
N ILE A 48 -0.22 23.39 19.47
CA ILE A 48 -1.58 23.07 19.90
C ILE A 48 -2.06 24.26 20.74
N SER A 49 -2.67 25.28 20.11
CA SER A 49 -3.21 26.48 20.77
C SER A 49 -4.42 26.20 21.68
N ARG A 50 -4.27 25.28 22.64
CA ARG A 50 -5.26 24.92 23.66
C ARG A 50 -4.59 24.89 25.03
N PRO A 51 -5.28 25.31 26.09
CA PRO A 51 -4.72 25.25 27.43
C PRO A 51 -4.49 23.80 27.85
N VAL A 52 -3.40 23.57 28.59
CA VAL A 52 -2.98 22.23 29.04
C VAL A 52 -4.05 21.54 29.90
N GLY A 53 -4.88 22.31 30.62
CA GLY A 53 -6.00 21.80 31.40
C GLY A 53 -7.04 21.07 30.53
N GLU A 54 -7.45 21.67 29.41
CA GLU A 54 -8.40 21.04 28.49
C GLU A 54 -7.83 19.75 27.86
N LEU A 55 -6.51 19.70 27.63
CA LEU A 55 -5.85 18.51 27.09
C LEU A 55 -5.83 17.32 28.07
N LEU A 56 -5.87 17.59 29.37
CA LEU A 56 -5.89 16.54 30.40
C LEU A 56 -7.26 15.87 30.53
N ASP A 57 -8.32 16.63 30.26
CA ASP A 57 -9.71 16.18 30.33
C ASP A 57 -10.18 15.48 29.04
N MET A 58 -9.36 15.50 27.99
CA MET A 58 -9.65 14.78 26.75
C MET A 58 -9.53 13.25 26.90
N GLU A 59 -10.40 12.56 26.16
CA GLU A 59 -10.30 11.12 25.95
C GLU A 59 -8.96 10.74 25.30
N GLU A 60 -8.36 9.65 25.77
CA GLU A 60 -7.06 9.16 25.32
C GLU A 60 -6.90 9.06 23.79
N PRO A 61 -7.86 8.52 23.00
CA PRO A 61 -7.72 8.44 21.55
C PRO A 61 -7.66 9.81 20.86
N VAL A 62 -8.32 10.83 21.43
CA VAL A 62 -8.30 12.20 20.89
C VAL A 62 -6.96 12.87 21.21
N LEU A 63 -6.49 12.70 22.44
CA LEU A 63 -5.19 13.20 22.89
C LEU A 63 -4.03 12.57 22.11
N GLU A 64 -4.09 11.26 21.89
CA GLU A 64 -3.10 10.51 21.12
C GLU A 64 -3.01 11.03 19.68
N ARG A 65 -4.14 11.34 19.03
CA ARG A 65 -4.16 11.93 17.69
C ARG A 65 -3.44 13.28 17.66
N LEU A 66 -3.64 14.15 18.65
CA LEU A 66 -3.00 15.47 18.70
C LEU A 66 -1.46 15.37 18.83
N PHE A 67 -0.97 14.41 19.60
CA PHE A 67 0.47 14.24 19.84
C PHE A 67 1.17 13.28 18.88
N THR A 68 0.43 12.41 18.19
CA THR A 68 0.95 11.38 17.27
C THR A 68 0.72 11.73 15.81
N ALA A 69 -0.20 12.65 15.49
CA ALA A 69 -0.20 13.31 14.20
C ALA A 69 1.23 13.79 13.93
N GLY A 70 1.82 13.27 12.86
CA GLY A 70 3.17 13.63 12.43
C GLY A 70 3.28 15.15 12.44
N SER A 71 4.45 15.66 12.80
CA SER A 71 4.73 17.10 12.81
C SER A 71 4.04 17.73 11.60
N PRO A 72 3.07 18.63 11.78
CA PRO A 72 2.40 19.22 10.64
C PRO A 72 3.49 19.95 9.87
N ALA A 73 3.90 19.38 8.73
CA ALA A 73 4.72 20.10 7.76
C ALA A 73 3.96 21.29 7.15
N TYR A 74 2.72 21.50 7.59
CA TYR A 74 1.78 22.56 7.22
C TYR A 74 2.15 23.97 7.72
N LEU A 75 3.38 24.24 8.16
CA LEU A 75 3.81 25.57 8.61
C LEU A 75 5.15 26.00 7.98
N GLN A 76 5.36 25.68 6.71
CA GLN A 76 6.37 26.36 5.89
C GLN A 76 5.66 26.94 4.68
N ASP A 77 5.85 28.23 4.40
CA ASP A 77 5.28 28.93 3.24
C ASP A 77 5.53 28.16 1.93
N ARG A 78 6.67 27.46 1.87
CA ARG A 78 7.08 26.56 0.77
C ARG A 78 6.10 25.42 0.48
N PHE A 79 5.29 24.99 1.45
CA PHE A 79 4.29 23.94 1.26
C PHE A 79 3.05 24.48 0.55
N GLU A 80 2.68 25.75 0.79
CA GLU A 80 1.58 26.39 0.06
C GLU A 80 1.96 26.61 -1.41
N ASP A 81 3.22 26.85 -1.74
CA ASP A 81 3.70 26.88 -3.14
C ASP A 81 3.74 25.49 -3.78
N PHE A 82 4.08 24.46 -3.01
CA PHE A 82 4.16 23.08 -3.50
C PHE A 82 2.78 22.45 -3.75
N LYS A 83 1.77 22.84 -2.97
CA LYS A 83 0.44 22.25 -2.97
C LYS A 83 -0.33 22.39 -4.30
N PRO A 84 -0.30 23.55 -5.00
CA PRO A 84 -0.87 23.71 -6.34
C PRO A 84 -0.25 22.80 -7.41
N LEU A 85 1.03 22.41 -7.25
CA LEU A 85 1.75 21.57 -8.22
C LEU A 85 1.38 20.09 -8.13
N ILE A 86 0.78 19.66 -7.02
CA ILE A 86 0.46 18.24 -6.76
C ILE A 86 -0.36 17.59 -7.89
N PRO A 87 -1.47 18.18 -8.40
CA PRO A 87 -2.28 17.55 -9.44
C PRO A 87 -1.49 17.32 -10.74
N TYR A 88 -0.59 18.24 -11.08
CA TYR A 88 0.30 18.12 -12.23
C TYR A 88 1.30 16.97 -12.03
N LEU A 89 1.95 16.91 -10.87
CA LEU A 89 2.91 15.85 -10.53
C LEU A 89 2.26 14.46 -10.53
N GLU A 90 1.04 14.33 -9.99
CA GLU A 90 0.28 13.07 -9.99
C GLU A 90 -0.08 12.60 -11.41
N LYS A 91 -0.46 13.54 -12.29
CA LYS A 91 -0.81 13.25 -13.69
C LYS A 91 0.42 12.78 -14.49
N GLU A 92 1.54 13.46 -14.35
CA GLU A 92 2.77 13.12 -15.08
C GLU A 92 3.39 11.81 -14.60
N LEU A 93 3.34 11.50 -13.29
CA LEU A 93 3.76 10.20 -12.75
C LEU A 93 2.92 9.01 -13.25
N GLY A 94 1.73 9.26 -13.81
CA GLY A 94 0.90 8.25 -14.44
C GLY A 94 1.36 7.88 -15.86
N ARG A 95 2.26 8.64 -16.48
CA ARG A 95 2.76 8.38 -17.83
C ARG A 95 3.90 7.37 -17.82
N LYS A 96 3.98 6.55 -18.87
CA LYS A 96 5.10 5.62 -19.06
C LYS A 96 6.41 6.41 -19.15
N HIS A 97 7.46 5.92 -18.49
CA HIS A 97 8.82 6.48 -18.48
C HIS A 97 9.05 7.79 -17.71
N VAL A 98 8.05 8.35 -17.01
CA VAL A 98 8.26 9.51 -16.12
C VAL A 98 8.75 9.04 -14.76
N THR A 99 9.84 9.65 -14.26
CA THR A 99 10.41 9.34 -12.95
C THR A 99 10.22 10.50 -11.97
N ARG A 100 10.16 10.18 -10.67
CA ARG A 100 10.10 11.20 -9.60
C ARG A 100 11.31 12.14 -9.60
N LYS A 101 12.46 11.65 -10.07
CA LYS A 101 13.69 12.44 -10.18
C LYS A 101 13.55 13.50 -11.27
N LEU A 102 13.02 13.13 -12.44
CA LEU A 102 12.77 14.06 -13.55
C LEU A 102 11.84 15.20 -13.13
N LEU A 103 10.70 14.88 -12.51
CA LEU A 103 9.76 15.91 -12.04
C LEU A 103 10.33 16.80 -10.92
N TRP A 104 11.25 16.26 -10.12
CA TRP A 104 11.95 17.07 -9.12
C TRP A 104 12.96 18.02 -9.77
N GLU A 105 13.66 17.60 -10.83
CA GLU A 105 14.57 18.45 -11.59
C GLU A 105 13.82 19.63 -12.24
N GLU A 106 12.64 19.37 -12.82
CA GLU A 106 11.73 20.40 -13.34
C GLU A 106 11.26 21.36 -12.23
N TYR A 107 10.78 20.81 -11.11
CA TYR A 107 10.38 21.60 -9.94
C TYR A 107 11.52 22.49 -9.40
N ARG A 108 12.75 21.99 -9.38
CA ARG A 108 13.93 22.77 -8.93
C ARG A 108 14.36 23.84 -9.93
N ALA A 109 14.09 23.65 -11.21
CA ALA A 109 14.36 24.65 -12.23
C ALA A 109 13.41 25.86 -12.10
N GLU A 110 12.14 25.61 -11.80
CA GLU A 110 11.13 26.65 -11.58
C GLU A 110 11.17 27.23 -10.15
N HIS A 111 11.59 26.43 -9.16
CA HIS A 111 11.70 26.83 -7.75
C HIS A 111 13.11 26.57 -7.19
N PRO A 112 14.07 27.49 -7.42
CA PRO A 112 15.44 27.36 -6.92
C PRO A 112 15.56 27.23 -5.39
N ASP A 113 14.61 27.80 -4.64
CA ASP A 113 14.50 27.72 -3.17
C ASP A 113 13.55 26.61 -2.68
N GLY A 114 13.06 25.79 -3.61
CA GLY A 114 12.13 24.69 -3.36
C GLY A 114 12.76 23.51 -2.62
N TYR A 115 11.92 22.53 -2.29
CA TYR A 115 12.31 21.31 -1.57
C TYR A 115 13.44 20.51 -2.25
N GLY A 116 14.38 20.03 -1.44
CA GLY A 116 15.36 19.04 -1.88
C GLY A 116 14.69 17.69 -2.19
N TYR A 117 15.34 16.84 -3.00
CA TYR A 117 14.75 15.60 -3.53
C TYR A 117 14.10 14.71 -2.46
N SER A 118 14.77 14.50 -1.32
CA SER A 118 14.24 13.69 -0.22
C SER A 118 12.97 14.29 0.40
N GLN A 119 12.90 15.61 0.54
CA GLN A 119 11.73 16.31 1.07
C GLN A 119 10.58 16.33 0.07
N PHE A 120 10.88 16.56 -1.21
CA PHE A 120 9.92 16.46 -2.32
C PHE A 120 9.25 15.08 -2.35
N CYS A 121 10.04 14.00 -2.30
CA CYS A 121 9.52 12.64 -2.25
C CYS A 121 8.71 12.36 -0.97
N HIS A 122 9.12 12.94 0.15
CA HIS A 122 8.42 12.80 1.43
C HIS A 122 7.02 13.43 1.40
N HIS A 123 6.91 14.68 0.95
CA HIS A 123 5.63 15.38 0.84
C HIS A 123 4.69 14.71 -0.16
N LEU A 124 5.22 14.33 -1.33
CA LEU A 124 4.46 13.59 -2.34
C LEU A 124 3.93 12.25 -1.81
N ASN A 125 4.74 11.50 -1.06
CA ASN A 125 4.32 10.23 -0.46
C ASN A 125 3.29 10.40 0.67
N GLN A 126 3.48 11.37 1.57
CA GLN A 126 2.52 11.61 2.66
C GLN A 126 1.12 11.93 2.13
N LEU A 127 1.04 12.70 1.05
CA LEU A 127 -0.21 13.11 0.45
C LEU A 127 -0.86 11.99 -0.38
N SER A 128 -0.06 11.19 -1.08
CA SER A 128 -0.51 9.92 -1.69
C SER A 128 -1.14 8.99 -0.65
N VAL A 129 -0.53 8.85 0.53
CA VAL A 129 -1.04 8.02 1.64
C VAL A 129 -2.29 8.64 2.27
N ALA A 130 -2.38 9.98 2.37
CA ALA A 130 -3.56 10.65 2.91
C ALA A 130 -4.78 10.60 1.95
N ARG A 131 -4.56 10.64 0.63
CA ARG A 131 -5.63 10.59 -0.39
C ARG A 131 -6.03 9.16 -0.75
N ARG A 132 -5.08 8.23 -0.80
CA ARG A 132 -5.37 6.81 -0.86
C ARG A 132 -5.64 6.36 0.56
N GLY A 133 -6.90 6.48 1.01
CA GLY A 133 -7.35 5.70 2.14
C GLY A 133 -6.98 4.25 1.84
N SER A 134 -5.89 3.76 2.46
CA SER A 134 -5.52 2.37 2.34
C SER A 134 -6.64 1.63 3.05
N ALA A 135 -7.59 1.14 2.27
CA ALA A 135 -8.41 0.03 2.69
C ALA A 135 -7.41 -1.08 2.98
N VAL A 136 -6.99 -1.20 4.23
CA VAL A 136 -6.34 -2.39 4.73
C VAL A 136 -7.42 -3.43 4.65
N PHE A 137 -7.48 -4.12 3.52
CA PHE A 137 -8.32 -5.29 3.38
C PHE A 137 -7.71 -6.32 4.32
N GLN A 138 -8.38 -6.55 5.45
CA GLN A 138 -8.08 -7.72 6.26
C GLN A 138 -8.36 -8.94 5.39
N HIS A 139 -7.33 -9.75 5.18
CA HIS A 139 -7.44 -11.02 4.50
C HIS A 139 -7.41 -12.10 5.56
N ASP A 140 -8.30 -13.07 5.47
CA ASP A 140 -8.21 -14.26 6.32
C ASP A 140 -7.21 -15.25 5.70
N PRO A 141 -6.43 -15.99 6.50
CA PRO A 141 -5.54 -17.02 6.01
C PRO A 141 -6.30 -18.04 5.15
N ALA A 142 -5.72 -18.42 4.00
CA ALA A 142 -6.27 -19.41 3.06
C ALA A 142 -7.71 -19.13 2.55
N HIS A 143 -8.27 -17.96 2.81
CA HIS A 143 -9.62 -17.63 2.37
C HIS A 143 -9.67 -17.30 0.88
N ARG A 144 -8.66 -16.59 0.36
CA ARG A 144 -8.63 -16.13 -1.03
C ARG A 144 -7.33 -16.45 -1.73
N LEU A 145 -7.43 -16.86 -2.97
CA LEU A 145 -6.32 -16.95 -3.92
C LEU A 145 -6.61 -16.03 -5.10
N GLN A 146 -5.75 -15.05 -5.33
CA GLN A 146 -5.84 -14.14 -6.46
C GLN A 146 -4.98 -14.69 -7.59
N VAL A 147 -5.53 -14.77 -8.79
CA VAL A 147 -4.83 -15.30 -9.96
C VAL A 147 -4.91 -14.31 -11.11
N ASP A 148 -3.81 -14.16 -11.84
CA ASP A 148 -3.68 -13.32 -13.04
C ASP A 148 -2.57 -13.85 -13.95
N PHE A 149 -2.58 -13.45 -15.23
CA PHE A 149 -1.44 -13.64 -16.14
C PHE A 149 -0.58 -12.38 -16.17
N VAL A 150 0.74 -12.57 -16.23
CA VAL A 150 1.66 -11.46 -16.49
C VAL A 150 1.39 -10.91 -17.90
N GLY A 151 1.21 -9.59 -18.00
CA GLY A 151 0.91 -8.94 -19.29
C GLY A 151 2.07 -8.98 -20.30
N ASP A 152 3.30 -9.11 -19.81
CA ASP A 152 4.48 -9.36 -20.64
C ASP A 152 4.58 -10.85 -20.95
N THR A 153 4.90 -11.17 -22.22
CA THR A 153 5.08 -12.55 -22.68
C THR A 153 6.57 -12.88 -22.79
N PRO A 154 7.21 -13.39 -21.72
CA PRO A 154 8.58 -13.86 -21.81
C PRO A 154 8.68 -15.03 -22.79
N GLY A 155 9.89 -15.35 -23.25
CA GLY A 155 10.13 -16.51 -24.08
C GLY A 155 11.41 -17.22 -23.68
N TYR A 156 11.48 -18.52 -23.95
CA TYR A 156 12.70 -19.32 -23.80
C TYR A 156 13.19 -19.79 -25.17
N ILE A 157 14.48 -20.10 -25.25
CA ILE A 157 15.09 -20.60 -26.48
C ILE A 157 15.05 -22.12 -26.44
N ASP A 158 14.43 -22.73 -27.44
CA ASP A 158 14.52 -24.16 -27.64
C ASP A 158 15.95 -24.55 -28.01
N ARG A 159 16.52 -25.52 -27.28
CA ARG A 159 17.94 -25.87 -27.43
C ARG A 159 18.24 -26.64 -28.72
N ASP A 160 17.23 -27.28 -29.30
CA ASP A 160 17.39 -28.16 -30.45
C ASP A 160 17.07 -27.41 -31.76
N SER A 161 16.04 -26.55 -31.77
CA SER A 161 15.66 -25.74 -32.94
C SER A 161 16.28 -24.34 -32.95
N GLY A 162 16.69 -23.81 -31.80
CA GLY A 162 17.18 -22.44 -31.66
C GLY A 162 16.07 -21.38 -31.73
N GLU A 163 14.80 -21.79 -31.78
CA GLU A 163 13.65 -20.87 -31.87
C GLU A 163 13.29 -20.27 -30.52
N ILE A 164 12.77 -19.03 -30.54
CA ILE A 164 12.27 -18.35 -29.34
C ILE A 164 10.79 -18.71 -29.16
N ILE A 165 10.50 -19.55 -28.17
CA ILE A 165 9.14 -19.96 -27.82
C ILE A 165 8.61 -19.00 -26.76
N LYS A 166 7.56 -18.25 -27.11
CA LYS A 166 6.86 -17.36 -26.17
C LYS A 166 5.98 -18.16 -25.22
N VAL A 167 5.93 -17.74 -23.97
CA VAL A 167 5.11 -18.32 -22.92
C VAL A 167 4.32 -17.25 -22.17
N GLN A 168 3.30 -17.70 -21.47
CA GLN A 168 2.46 -16.93 -20.58
C GLN A 168 2.78 -17.34 -19.16
N VAL A 169 2.90 -16.38 -18.24
CA VAL A 169 3.19 -16.70 -16.84
C VAL A 169 1.95 -16.45 -16.01
N LEU A 170 1.36 -17.53 -15.50
CA LEU A 170 0.30 -17.46 -14.49
C LEU A 170 0.93 -17.15 -13.14
N VAL A 171 0.38 -16.18 -12.42
CA VAL A 171 0.78 -15.83 -11.06
C VAL A 171 -0.43 -15.96 -10.14
N ALA A 172 -0.24 -16.68 -9.05
CA ALA A 172 -1.24 -16.91 -8.02
C ALA A 172 -0.71 -16.43 -6.67
N VAL A 173 -1.48 -15.62 -5.95
CA VAL A 173 -1.06 -14.99 -4.70
C VAL A 173 -2.09 -15.22 -3.60
N LEU A 174 -1.63 -15.67 -2.44
CA LEU A 174 -2.39 -15.69 -1.19
C LEU A 174 -2.26 -14.32 -0.50
N PRO A 175 -3.30 -13.46 -0.47
CA PRO A 175 -3.16 -12.07 -0.03
C PRO A 175 -2.85 -11.90 1.46
N TYR A 176 -3.14 -12.90 2.28
CA TYR A 176 -2.82 -12.86 3.72
C TYR A 176 -1.31 -12.94 3.98
N SER A 177 -0.62 -13.86 3.30
CA SER A 177 0.81 -14.13 3.50
C SER A 177 1.70 -13.53 2.41
N ASN A 178 1.11 -12.99 1.34
CA ASN A 178 1.80 -12.69 0.08
C ASN A 178 2.59 -13.89 -0.47
N TYR A 179 2.13 -15.11 -0.17
CA TYR A 179 2.74 -16.30 -0.74
C TYR A 179 2.36 -16.39 -2.21
N THR A 180 3.37 -16.41 -3.08
CA THR A 180 3.21 -16.31 -4.53
C THR A 180 3.68 -17.58 -5.20
N PHE A 181 2.83 -18.13 -6.05
CA PHE A 181 3.15 -19.20 -6.98
C PHE A 181 3.17 -18.62 -8.41
N ALA A 182 4.11 -19.06 -9.23
CA ALA A 182 4.19 -18.65 -10.63
C ALA A 182 4.51 -19.85 -11.51
N MET A 183 3.85 -19.95 -12.65
CA MET A 183 4.03 -21.04 -13.61
C MET A 183 3.98 -20.53 -15.04
N ALA A 184 4.97 -20.91 -15.85
CA ALA A 184 4.95 -20.67 -17.28
C ALA A 184 4.11 -21.73 -18.00
N VAL A 185 3.19 -21.29 -18.85
CA VAL A 185 2.34 -22.13 -19.70
C VAL A 185 2.41 -21.64 -21.15
N PRO A 186 2.17 -22.51 -22.14
CA PRO A 186 2.25 -22.14 -23.55
C PRO A 186 1.25 -21.04 -23.94
N THR A 187 0.01 -21.12 -23.44
CA THR A 187 -1.08 -20.21 -23.83
C THR A 187 -1.90 -19.72 -22.64
N GLN A 188 -2.80 -18.77 -22.89
CA GLN A 188 -3.83 -18.34 -21.92
C GLN A 188 -5.16 -19.08 -22.12
N HIS A 189 -5.16 -20.22 -22.83
CA HIS A 189 -6.38 -21.01 -23.06
C HIS A 189 -6.87 -21.66 -21.77
N THR A 190 -8.14 -22.08 -21.79
CA THR A 190 -8.83 -22.68 -20.65
C THR A 190 -8.05 -23.89 -20.10
N ASP A 191 -7.56 -24.77 -20.96
CA ASP A 191 -6.85 -26.00 -20.56
C ASP A 191 -5.54 -25.70 -19.83
N ASP A 192 -4.71 -24.82 -20.41
CA ASP A 192 -3.44 -24.39 -19.80
C ASP A 192 -3.67 -23.65 -18.47
N PHE A 193 -4.74 -22.85 -18.41
CA PHE A 193 -5.13 -22.15 -17.19
C PHE A 193 -5.52 -23.11 -16.06
N LEU A 194 -6.39 -24.10 -16.35
CA LEU A 194 -6.81 -25.10 -15.38
C LEU A 194 -5.66 -26.00 -14.95
N TYR A 195 -4.77 -26.35 -15.89
CA TYR A 195 -3.55 -27.10 -15.59
C TYR A 195 -2.65 -26.35 -14.60
N ALA A 196 -2.38 -25.06 -14.86
CA ALA A 196 -1.59 -24.23 -13.96
C ALA A 196 -2.26 -24.03 -12.60
N LEU A 197 -3.58 -23.89 -12.55
CA LEU A 197 -4.34 -23.83 -11.30
C LEU A 197 -4.23 -25.13 -10.49
N GLY A 198 -4.39 -26.29 -11.13
CA GLY A 198 -4.21 -27.59 -10.48
C GLY A 198 -2.82 -27.72 -9.87
N LYS A 199 -1.77 -27.36 -10.61
CA LYS A 199 -0.39 -27.35 -10.12
C LYS A 199 -0.18 -26.34 -8.98
N CYS A 200 -0.86 -25.20 -9.03
CA CYS A 200 -0.85 -24.24 -7.94
C CYS A 200 -1.43 -24.84 -6.66
N LEU A 201 -2.61 -25.46 -6.72
CA LEU A 201 -3.26 -26.09 -5.57
C LEU A 201 -2.42 -27.24 -4.99
N GLU A 202 -1.84 -28.08 -5.84
CA GLU A 202 -0.90 -29.12 -5.43
C GLU A 202 0.32 -28.53 -4.70
N HIS A 203 0.89 -27.45 -5.23
CA HIS A 203 2.04 -26.77 -4.62
C HIS A 203 1.70 -26.12 -3.27
N LEU A 204 0.50 -25.55 -3.14
CA LEU A 204 0.03 -24.98 -1.88
C LEU A 204 -0.23 -26.06 -0.81
N GLY A 205 -0.38 -27.33 -1.22
CA GLY A 205 -0.70 -28.44 -0.32
C GLY A 205 -2.09 -28.34 0.30
N GLY A 206 -2.97 -27.53 -0.29
CA GLY A 206 -4.31 -27.24 0.22
C GLY A 206 -5.10 -26.35 -0.73
N VAL A 207 -6.41 -26.32 -0.52
CA VAL A 207 -7.35 -25.57 -1.38
C VAL A 207 -7.87 -24.33 -0.65
N PRO A 208 -7.73 -23.13 -1.24
CA PRO A 208 -8.32 -21.91 -0.70
C PRO A 208 -9.85 -21.91 -0.90
N GLN A 209 -10.59 -21.22 -0.02
CA GLN A 209 -12.06 -21.20 -0.10
C GLN A 209 -12.57 -20.45 -1.34
N VAL A 210 -11.88 -19.39 -1.75
CA VAL A 210 -12.29 -18.54 -2.86
C VAL A 210 -11.15 -18.32 -3.86
N LEU A 211 -11.40 -18.66 -5.12
CA LEU A 211 -10.57 -18.29 -6.24
C LEU A 211 -11.06 -16.96 -6.83
N VAL A 212 -10.16 -15.98 -6.93
CA VAL A 212 -10.44 -14.66 -7.46
C VAL A 212 -9.61 -14.43 -8.74
N PRO A 213 -10.15 -14.77 -9.91
CA PRO A 213 -9.54 -14.39 -11.17
C PRO A 213 -9.74 -12.89 -11.43
N ASP A 214 -8.65 -12.13 -11.56
CA ASP A 214 -8.70 -10.71 -11.96
C ASP A 214 -8.50 -10.60 -13.47
N ASN A 215 -9.42 -9.93 -14.16
CA ASN A 215 -9.46 -9.69 -15.62
C ASN A 215 -9.29 -10.92 -16.57
N LEU A 216 -9.04 -12.11 -16.03
CA LEU A 216 -8.78 -13.36 -16.73
C LEU A 216 -9.97 -13.82 -17.56
N LYS A 217 -11.22 -13.53 -17.15
CA LYS A 217 -12.38 -13.86 -17.99
C LYS A 217 -12.28 -13.19 -19.36
N ALA A 218 -11.83 -11.94 -19.47
CA ALA A 218 -11.69 -11.27 -20.75
C ALA A 218 -10.46 -11.77 -21.56
N ALA A 219 -9.43 -12.26 -20.87
CA ALA A 219 -8.18 -12.74 -21.47
C ALA A 219 -8.28 -14.20 -21.96
N VAL A 220 -8.90 -15.08 -21.17
CA VAL A 220 -9.09 -16.51 -21.45
C VAL A 220 -10.16 -16.75 -22.54
N ILE A 221 -11.12 -15.83 -22.72
CA ILE A 221 -12.18 -15.92 -23.76
C ILE A 221 -11.67 -15.62 -25.18
N ARG A 222 -10.38 -15.32 -25.39
CA ARG A 222 -9.90 -14.89 -26.72
C ARG A 222 -9.76 -15.98 -27.78
N ALA A 223 -10.17 -17.22 -27.54
CA ALA A 223 -10.18 -18.21 -28.60
C ALA A 223 -11.34 -19.19 -28.51
N ASP A 224 -11.87 -19.42 -29.70
CA ASP A 224 -12.65 -20.54 -30.17
C ASP A 224 -14.18 -20.57 -29.98
N LYS A 225 -14.83 -20.77 -31.12
CA LYS A 225 -16.28 -20.81 -31.32
C LYS A 225 -16.88 -22.15 -30.88
N TYR A 226 -16.02 -23.10 -30.49
CA TYR A 226 -16.34 -24.50 -30.23
C TYR A 226 -15.96 -24.98 -28.82
N GLU A 227 -15.36 -24.14 -27.97
CA GLU A 227 -15.08 -24.52 -26.58
C GLU A 227 -16.34 -24.44 -25.70
N PRO A 228 -16.49 -25.34 -24.71
CA PRO A 228 -17.51 -25.19 -23.68
C PRO A 228 -17.37 -23.82 -23.01
N VAL A 229 -18.50 -23.18 -22.70
CA VAL A 229 -18.54 -21.87 -22.04
C VAL A 229 -17.60 -21.92 -20.83
N LEU A 230 -16.53 -21.12 -20.82
CA LEU A 230 -15.51 -21.04 -19.75
C LEU A 230 -16.10 -21.12 -18.34
N ASN A 231 -17.30 -20.58 -18.13
CA ASN A 231 -18.01 -20.67 -16.86
C ASN A 231 -18.29 -22.12 -16.43
N LYS A 232 -18.69 -23.03 -17.32
CA LYS A 232 -19.03 -24.42 -16.98
C LYS A 232 -17.81 -25.22 -16.54
N VAL A 233 -16.70 -25.14 -17.29
CA VAL A 233 -15.47 -25.86 -16.91
C VAL A 233 -14.87 -25.31 -15.62
N MET A 234 -14.98 -23.99 -15.40
CA MET A 234 -14.60 -23.37 -14.13
C MET A 234 -15.52 -23.77 -12.97
N GLU A 235 -16.82 -23.95 -13.21
CA GLU A 235 -17.79 -24.47 -12.24
C GLU A 235 -17.47 -25.92 -11.88
N ASP A 236 -17.21 -26.78 -12.86
CA ASP A 236 -16.82 -28.18 -12.65
C ASP A 236 -15.50 -28.29 -11.87
N PHE A 237 -14.51 -27.43 -12.18
CA PHE A 237 -13.26 -27.34 -11.43
C PHE A 237 -13.49 -26.87 -9.99
N ALA A 238 -14.36 -25.87 -9.80
CA ALA A 238 -14.70 -25.34 -8.50
C ALA A 238 -15.36 -26.41 -7.62
N GLU A 239 -16.29 -27.18 -8.18
CA GLU A 239 -16.96 -28.29 -7.51
C GLU A 239 -15.98 -29.42 -7.16
N HIS A 240 -15.08 -29.79 -8.07
CA HIS A 240 -14.09 -30.84 -7.84
C HIS A 240 -13.16 -30.53 -6.65
N TYR A 241 -12.68 -29.30 -6.55
CA TYR A 241 -11.77 -28.89 -5.47
C TYR A 241 -12.49 -28.33 -4.22
N GLY A 242 -13.82 -28.14 -4.27
CA GLY A 242 -14.60 -27.57 -3.18
C GLY A 242 -14.31 -26.09 -2.93
N LEU A 243 -14.00 -25.32 -3.98
CA LEU A 243 -13.73 -23.88 -3.92
C LEU A 243 -14.84 -23.07 -4.60
N VAL A 244 -14.89 -21.77 -4.34
CA VAL A 244 -15.84 -20.85 -4.99
C VAL A 244 -15.09 -19.88 -5.90
N VAL A 245 -15.52 -19.77 -7.16
CA VAL A 245 -14.93 -18.80 -8.10
C VAL A 245 -15.70 -17.49 -8.06
N ILE A 246 -15.07 -16.42 -7.56
CA ILE A 246 -15.67 -15.08 -7.52
C ILE A 246 -14.81 -14.14 -8.36
N PRO A 247 -15.29 -13.68 -9.54
CA PRO A 247 -14.52 -12.75 -10.35
C PRO A 247 -14.29 -11.43 -9.58
N ALA A 248 -13.09 -10.86 -9.73
CA ALA A 248 -12.83 -9.52 -9.21
C ALA A 248 -13.83 -8.54 -9.84
N ARG A 249 -14.47 -7.71 -9.01
CA ARG A 249 -15.41 -6.70 -9.51
C ARG A 249 -14.65 -5.78 -10.47
N PRO A 250 -15.10 -5.60 -11.73
CA PRO A 250 -14.44 -4.69 -12.65
C PRO A 250 -14.37 -3.31 -11.98
N ARG A 251 -13.14 -2.83 -11.82
CA ARG A 251 -12.84 -1.58 -11.11
C ARG A 251 -13.56 -0.46 -11.84
N LYS A 252 -14.71 -0.01 -11.32
CA LYS A 252 -15.35 1.22 -11.78
C LYS A 252 -14.33 2.33 -11.51
N GLN A 253 -13.67 2.81 -12.56
CA GLN A 253 -12.81 3.99 -12.47
C GLN A 253 -13.68 5.11 -11.91
N ARG A 254 -13.44 5.47 -10.64
CA ARG A 254 -13.96 6.72 -10.11
C ARG A 254 -13.12 7.80 -10.80
N MET A 255 -13.75 8.50 -11.76
CA MET A 255 -13.29 9.79 -12.25
C MET A 255 -13.04 10.73 -11.10
#